data_AF-A0A2T0WZE4-F1
#
_entry.id   AF-A0A2T0WZE4-F1
#
_cell.length_a   1.000
_cell.length_b   1.000
_cell.length_c   1.000
_cell.angle_alpha   90.00
_cell.angle_beta   90.00
_cell.angle_gamma   90.00
#
_symmetry.space_group_name_H-M   'P 1'
#
loop_
_entity.id
_entity.type
_entity.pdbx_description
1 polymer ?
#
loop_
_entity_poly.entity_id
_entity_poly.type
_entity_poly.pdbx_seq_one_letter_code
_entity_poly.pdbx_strand_id
1 'polypeptide(L)'
;MPRLSIDITPEEHQKLKAIAALRGQSIKEFVLKRTLGDVPLLNDMTEQEAFGALTDFLRLRIDQAQRGELSTKSAADIRREARAQAGR
;
A
#
# COMPACT_ATOMS: atom_id res chain seq x y z
N MET A 1 -17.03 -7.01 15.01
CA MET A 1 -16.34 -6.67 13.75
C MET A 1 -16.65 -5.21 13.40
N PRO A 2 -15.65 -4.41 13.04
CA PRO A 2 -15.86 -3.02 12.60
C PRO A 2 -16.73 -2.99 11.33
N ARG A 3 -17.63 -2.02 11.25
CA ARG A 3 -18.54 -1.81 10.11
C ARG A 3 -18.26 -0.45 9.50
N LEU A 4 -18.10 -0.41 8.17
CA LEU A 4 -17.98 0.83 7.40
C LEU A 4 -19.30 1.11 6.70
N SER A 5 -19.89 2.27 6.95
CA SER A 5 -21.09 2.75 6.26
C SER A 5 -20.68 3.80 5.25
N ILE A 6 -21.17 3.71 4.02
CA ILE A 6 -20.78 4.58 2.91
C ILE A 6 -22.07 5.05 2.23
N ASP A 7 -22.25 6.37 2.13
CA ASP A 7 -23.37 6.95 1.41
C ASP A 7 -23.02 7.07 -0.07
N ILE A 8 -23.83 6.44 -0.92
CA ILE A 8 -23.70 6.47 -2.38
C ILE A 8 -25.08 6.56 -3.02
N THR A 9 -25.14 7.15 -4.20
CA THR A 9 -26.38 7.20 -4.98
C THR A 9 -26.73 5.79 -5.52
N PRO A 10 -28.02 5.54 -5.86
CA PRO A 10 -28.43 4.26 -6.43
C PRO A 10 -27.70 3.91 -7.75
N GLU A 11 -27.40 4.93 -8.55
CA GLU A 11 -26.68 4.78 -9.83
C GLU A 11 -25.22 4.39 -9.62
N GLU A 12 -24.54 5.01 -8.64
CA GLU A 12 -23.17 4.65 -8.25
C GLU A 12 -23.12 3.22 -7.70
N HIS A 13 -24.10 2.83 -6.87
CA HIS A 13 -24.21 1.45 -6.39
C HIS A 13 -24.35 0.44 -7.53
N GLN A 14 -25.16 0.76 -8.55
CA GLN A 14 -25.33 -0.11 -9.72
C GLN A 14 -24.05 -0.25 -10.55
N LYS A 15 -23.34 0.85 -10.79
CA LYS A 15 -22.03 0.83 -11.47
C LYS A 15 -21.01 0.01 -10.68
N LEU A 16 -20.96 0.22 -9.36
CA LEU A 16 -20.06 -0.51 -8.47
C LEU A 16 -20.34 -2.01 -8.46
N LYS A 17 -21.62 -2.39 -8.45
CA LYS A 17 -22.07 -3.79 -8.55
C LYS A 17 -21.67 -4.44 -9.86
N ALA A 18 -21.83 -3.74 -10.98
CA ALA A 18 -21.43 -4.25 -12.28
C ALA A 18 -19.92 -4.48 -12.34
N ILE A 19 -19.12 -3.52 -11.88
CA ILE A 19 -17.66 -3.64 -11.88
C ILE A 19 -17.19 -4.77 -10.97
N ALA A 20 -17.78 -4.93 -9.78
CA ALA A 20 -17.45 -6.03 -8.86
C ALA A 20 -17.77 -7.40 -9.50
N ALA A 21 -18.94 -7.53 -10.13
CA ALA A 21 -19.34 -8.75 -10.83
C ALA A 21 -18.41 -9.09 -12.01
N LEU A 22 -17.99 -8.09 -12.79
CA LEU A 22 -17.02 -8.27 -13.87
C LEU A 22 -15.66 -8.77 -13.37
N ARG A 23 -15.31 -8.48 -12.11
CA ARG A 23 -14.08 -9.00 -11.47
C ARG A 23 -14.30 -10.31 -10.71
N GLY A 24 -15.49 -10.90 -10.76
CA GLY A 24 -15.85 -12.11 -10.01
C GLY A 24 -15.80 -11.91 -8.49
N GLN A 25 -15.91 -10.67 -8.01
CA GLN A 25 -15.83 -10.32 -6.59
C GLN A 25 -17.18 -9.83 -6.08
N SER A 26 -17.45 -10.04 -4.79
CA SER A 26 -18.58 -9.37 -4.16
C SER A 26 -18.34 -7.85 -4.09
N ILE A 27 -19.41 -7.05 -4.05
CA ILE A 27 -19.32 -5.59 -3.88
C ILE A 27 -18.49 -5.25 -2.63
N LYS A 28 -18.70 -6.01 -1.55
CA LYS A 28 -17.97 -5.85 -0.28
C LYS A 28 -16.46 -5.99 -0.50
N GLU A 29 -16.02 -7.07 -1.14
CA GLU A 29 -14.60 -7.33 -1.39
C GLU A 29 -14.00 -6.30 -2.35
N PHE A 30 -14.73 -5.97 -3.42
CA PHE A 30 -14.28 -5.02 -4.42
C PHE A 30 -14.07 -3.62 -3.82
N VAL A 31 -15.04 -3.15 -3.02
CA VAL A 31 -14.95 -1.85 -2.34
C VAL A 31 -13.80 -1.85 -1.34
N LEU A 32 -13.71 -2.89 -0.49
CA LEU A 32 -12.68 -2.96 0.54
C LEU A 32 -11.26 -2.95 -0.05
N LYS A 33 -11.03 -3.74 -1.11
CA LYS A 33 -9.74 -3.76 -1.83
C LYS A 33 -9.43 -2.44 -2.53
N ARG A 34 -10.44 -1.75 -3.06
CA ARG A 34 -10.24 -0.51 -3.80
C ARG A 34 -10.02 0.70 -2.88
N THR A 35 -10.73 0.78 -1.75
CA THR A 35 -10.64 1.91 -0.81
C THR A 35 -9.48 1.80 0.17
N LEU A 36 -9.12 0.57 0.57
CA LEU A 36 -7.98 0.32 1.47
C LEU A 36 -6.70 -0.10 0.73
N GLY A 37 -6.78 -0.32 -0.59
CA GLY A 37 -5.67 -0.78 -1.44
C GLY A 37 -5.34 -2.27 -1.27
N ASP A 38 -4.49 -2.82 -2.15
CA ASP A 38 -3.73 -4.06 -1.91
C ASP A 38 -2.58 -3.78 -0.91
N VAL A 39 -2.85 -3.01 0.14
CA VAL A 39 -2.01 -3.06 1.32
C VAL A 39 -2.54 -4.29 2.04
N PRO A 40 -1.79 -5.41 2.11
CA PRO A 40 -2.17 -6.46 3.02
C PRO A 40 -2.35 -5.75 4.35
N LEU A 41 -3.57 -5.83 4.91
CA LEU A 41 -3.77 -5.42 6.29
C LEU A 41 -2.66 -6.14 7.04
N LEU A 42 -1.67 -5.42 7.58
CA LEU A 42 -0.54 -6.01 8.32
C LEU A 42 -1.05 -6.91 9.47
N ASN A 43 -2.34 -6.84 9.75
CA ASN A 43 -3.12 -7.59 10.71
C ASN A 43 -3.54 -9.00 10.21
N ASP A 44 -3.56 -9.27 8.90
CA ASP A 44 -3.97 -10.56 8.30
C ASP A 44 -2.78 -11.39 7.80
N MET A 45 -1.57 -10.83 7.83
CA MET A 45 -0.35 -11.57 7.50
C MET A 45 0.10 -12.38 8.72
N THR A 46 0.45 -13.64 8.51
CA THR A 46 1.21 -14.38 9.51
C THR A 46 2.57 -13.71 9.72
N GLU A 47 3.16 -13.89 10.89
CA GLU A 47 4.49 -13.34 11.21
C GLU A 47 5.54 -13.76 10.16
N GLN A 48 5.44 -14.99 9.66
CA GLN A 48 6.31 -15.54 8.63
C GLN A 48 6.15 -14.81 7.29
N GLU A 49 4.92 -14.50 6.88
CA GLU A 49 4.66 -13.76 5.64
C GLU A 49 5.15 -12.32 5.74
N ALA A 50 4.93 -11.67 6.89
CA ALA A 50 5.43 -10.32 7.14
C ALA A 50 6.97 -10.28 7.10
N PHE A 51 7.63 -11.27 7.68
CA PHE A 51 9.08 -11.40 7.66
C PHE A 51 9.63 -11.69 6.25
N GLY A 52 8.92 -12.51 5.46
CA GLY A 52 9.23 -12.76 4.05
C GLY A 52 9.17 -11.48 3.22
N ALA A 53 8.06 -10.72 3.33
CA ALA A 53 7.89 -9.46 2.62
C ALA A 53 8.95 -8.41 2.99
N LEU A 54 9.30 -8.31 4.28
CA LEU A 54 10.39 -7.44 4.74
C LEU A 54 11.74 -7.87 4.15
N THR A 55 12.03 -9.16 4.13
CA THR A 55 13.27 -9.70 3.57
C THR A 55 13.40 -9.41 2.09
N ASP A 56 12.33 -9.62 1.32
CA ASP A 56 12.31 -9.36 -0.11
C ASP A 56 12.45 -7.86 -0.41
N PHE A 57 11.78 -7.01 0.38
CA PHE A 57 11.93 -5.55 0.27
C PHE A 57 13.36 -5.08 0.55
N LEU A 58 14.02 -5.66 1.55
CA LEU A 58 15.40 -5.28 1.93
C LEU A 58 16.46 -5.85 1.00
N ARG A 59 16.20 -6.96 0.29
CA ARG A 59 17.17 -7.61 -0.61
C ARG A 59 17.76 -6.63 -1.63
N LEU A 60 16.92 -5.81 -2.27
CA LEU A 60 17.39 -4.81 -3.23
C LEU A 60 18.36 -3.79 -2.61
N ARG A 61 18.08 -3.34 -1.38
CA ARG A 61 18.93 -2.36 -0.68
C ARG A 61 20.25 -2.98 -0.23
N ILE A 62 20.24 -4.26 0.15
CA ILE A 62 21.45 -5.01 0.50
C ILE A 62 22.35 -5.14 -0.73
N ASP A 63 21.80 -5.51 -1.88
CA ASP A 63 22.56 -5.63 -3.12
C ASP A 63 23.16 -4.28 -3.55
N GLN A 64 22.41 -3.17 -3.43
CA GLN A 64 22.91 -1.81 -3.68
C GLN A 64 24.07 -1.45 -2.74
N ALA A 65 23.93 -1.74 -1.45
CA ALA A 65 24.97 -1.49 -0.47
C ALA A 65 26.25 -2.32 -0.75
N GLN A 66 26.09 -3.59 -1.15
CA GLN A 66 27.22 -4.45 -1.55
C GLN A 66 27.94 -3.94 -2.80
N ARG A 67 27.23 -3.30 -3.73
CA ARG A 67 27.80 -2.63 -4.89
C ARG A 67 28.46 -1.29 -4.56
N GLY A 68 28.35 -0.82 -3.32
CA GLY A 68 28.87 0.48 -2.89
C GLY A 68 28.01 1.66 -3.35
N GLU A 69 26.76 1.43 -3.75
CA GLU A 69 25.80 2.46 -4.15
C GLU A 69 25.22 3.17 -2.91
N LEU A 70 26.10 3.83 -2.14
CA LEU A 70 25.75 4.55 -0.93
C LEU A 70 25.47 6.03 -1.23
N SER A 71 24.54 6.61 -0.48
CA SER A 71 24.32 8.05 -0.51
C SER A 71 25.52 8.78 0.07
N THR A 72 26.08 9.73 -0.68
CA THR A 72 27.13 10.65 -0.21
C THR A 72 26.58 11.82 0.62
N LYS A 73 25.26 11.95 0.73
CA LYS A 73 24.59 13.03 1.44
C LYS A 73 24.76 12.87 2.95
N SER A 74 25.02 13.98 3.64
CA SER A 74 24.97 13.99 5.10
C SER A 74 23.52 13.89 5.58
N ALA A 75 23.33 13.49 6.85
CA ALA A 75 22.01 13.46 7.47
C ALA A 75 21.32 14.84 7.46
N ALA A 76 22.09 15.94 7.52
CA ALA A 76 21.56 17.29 7.44
C ALA A 76 21.02 17.61 6.03
N ASP A 77 21.71 17.15 4.98
CA ASP A 77 21.30 17.33 3.59
C ASP A 77 20.02 16.54 3.29
N ILE A 78 19.97 15.28 3.73
CA ILE A 78 18.79 14.42 3.60
C ILE A 78 17.56 15.07 4.25
N ARG A 79 17.72 15.59 5.48
CA ARG A 79 16.64 16.27 6.20
C ARG A 79 16.16 17.53 5.49
N ARG A 80 17.07 18.33 4.94
CA ARG A 80 16.74 19.56 4.20
C ARG A 80 15.94 19.24 2.94
N GLU A 81 16.39 18.25 2.17
CA GLU A 81 15.72 17.81 0.94
C GLU A 81 14.33 17.25 1.20
N ALA A 82 14.18 16.37 2.21
CA ALA A 82 12.88 15.81 2.57
C ALA A 82 11.86 16.91 2.93
N ARG A 83 12.28 17.95 3.66
CA ARG A 83 11.42 19.10 3.99
C ARG A 83 11.05 19.92 2.76
N ALA A 84 11.98 20.13 1.84
CA ALA A 84 11.69 20.83 0.58
C ALA A 84 10.70 20.06 -0.30
N GLN A 85 10.76 18.72 -0.28
CA GLN A 85 9.91 17.85 -1.08
C GLN A 85 8.50 17.68 -0.49
N ALA A 86 8.35 17.72 0.83
CA ALA A 86 7.05 17.68 1.52
C ALA A 86 6.32 19.04 1.55
N GLY A 87 7.01 20.15 1.29
CA GLY A 87 6.44 21.48 1.18
C GLY A 87 5.96 21.86 -0.24
N ARG A 88 6.06 20.93 -1.20
CA ARG A 88 5.46 21.01 -2.53
C ARG A 88 4.19 20.17 -2.58
#